data_AF-A0A955EQI9-F1
#
_entry.id   AF-A0A955EQI9-F1
#
_cell.length_a   1.000
_cell.length_b   1.000
_cell.length_c   1.000
_cell.angle_alpha   90.00
_cell.angle_beta   90.00
_cell.angle_gamma   90.00
#
_symmetry.space_group_name_H-M   'P 1'
#
loop_
_entity.id
_entity.type
_entity.pdbx_description
1 polymer ?
#
loop_
_entity_poly.entity_id
_entity_poly.type
_entity_poly.pdbx_seq_one_letter_code
_entity_poly.pdbx_strand_id
1 'polypeptide(L)'
;MSEPAFDTRLWVELDDKCPGPHYILGSGQTFTGRIQAWCPVKRRAFNFSVSEIERASPEAVFWLRGFLAGNEPAPPDWADALTDPPGESASRTKYEEALARWREDVDLFADTGFWAAGERSCDACSRALLHAWPPDLCRECGGPLDHRPWSDLRKPAP
;
A
#
# COMPACT_ATOMS: atom_id res chain seq x y z
N MET A 1 -27.39 -11.83 0.30
CA MET A 1 -26.52 -10.96 -0.52
C MET A 1 -26.26 -11.70 -1.82
N SER A 2 -26.54 -11.07 -2.95
CA SER A 2 -26.21 -11.62 -4.28
C SER A 2 -24.70 -11.60 -4.50
N GLU A 3 -24.20 -12.52 -5.30
CA GLU A 3 -22.81 -12.54 -5.74
C GLU A 3 -22.49 -11.25 -6.52
N PRO A 4 -21.38 -10.55 -6.23
CA PRO A 4 -21.02 -9.35 -6.95
C PRO A 4 -20.68 -9.67 -8.42
N ALA A 5 -20.93 -8.73 -9.32
CA ALA A 5 -20.37 -8.81 -10.65
C ALA A 5 -18.85 -8.56 -10.57
N PHE A 6 -18.05 -9.39 -11.24
CA PHE A 6 -16.60 -9.25 -11.31
C PHE A 6 -16.09 -9.55 -12.74
N ASP A 7 -14.99 -8.89 -13.14
CA ASP A 7 -14.31 -9.16 -14.40
C ASP A 7 -13.25 -10.24 -14.20
N THR A 8 -13.38 -11.36 -14.88
CA THR A 8 -12.44 -12.49 -14.75
C THR A 8 -11.05 -12.18 -15.25
N ARG A 9 -10.87 -11.11 -16.03
CA ARG A 9 -9.55 -10.63 -16.47
C ARG A 9 -8.81 -9.89 -15.36
N LEU A 10 -9.50 -9.37 -14.35
CA LEU A 10 -8.88 -8.62 -13.25
C LEU A 10 -8.57 -9.55 -12.06
N TRP A 11 -7.73 -10.56 -12.29
CA TRP A 11 -7.41 -11.56 -11.27
C TRP A 11 -6.06 -11.34 -10.59
N VAL A 12 -6.00 -11.69 -9.31
CA VAL A 12 -4.79 -11.73 -8.47
C VAL A 12 -4.77 -13.02 -7.65
N GLU A 13 -3.58 -13.52 -7.36
CA GLU A 13 -3.35 -14.55 -6.37
C GLU A 13 -2.54 -13.95 -5.21
N LEU A 14 -2.96 -14.27 -4.00
CA LEU A 14 -2.44 -13.67 -2.78
C LEU A 14 -1.82 -14.74 -1.91
N ASP A 15 -0.72 -14.39 -1.26
CA ASP A 15 -0.07 -15.29 -0.32
C ASP A 15 -0.99 -15.56 0.88
N ASP A 16 -1.08 -16.82 1.30
CA ASP A 16 -1.76 -17.28 2.51
C ASP A 16 -3.26 -16.95 2.76
N LYS A 17 -4.00 -16.34 1.82
CA LYS A 17 -5.44 -16.02 2.05
C LYS A 17 -6.39 -17.14 1.63
N CYS A 18 -6.22 -17.68 0.43
CA CYS A 18 -7.05 -18.73 -0.16
C CYS A 18 -6.39 -19.18 -1.48
N PRO A 19 -6.40 -20.48 -1.83
CA PRO A 19 -5.84 -20.92 -3.11
C PRO A 19 -6.64 -20.40 -4.31
N GLY A 20 -5.92 -20.08 -5.39
CA GLY A 20 -6.47 -19.71 -6.69
C GLY A 20 -6.74 -18.21 -6.88
N PRO A 21 -7.29 -17.83 -8.05
CA PRO A 21 -7.51 -16.44 -8.41
C PRO A 21 -8.63 -15.79 -7.60
N HIS A 22 -8.40 -14.53 -7.26
CA HIS A 22 -9.35 -13.60 -6.67
C HIS A 22 -9.57 -12.46 -7.66
N TYR A 23 -10.79 -11.91 -7.72
CA TYR A 23 -11.14 -10.92 -8.73
C TYR A 23 -11.31 -9.54 -8.11
N ILE A 24 -10.63 -8.54 -8.66
CA ILE A 24 -10.68 -7.16 -8.18
C ILE A 24 -12.09 -6.60 -8.33
N LEU A 25 -12.62 -6.05 -7.24
CA LEU A 25 -13.92 -5.36 -7.18
C LEU A 25 -13.78 -3.83 -7.14
N GLY A 26 -12.61 -3.31 -6.74
CA GLY A 26 -12.34 -1.87 -6.66
C GLY A 26 -11.66 -1.45 -5.37
N SER A 27 -11.97 -0.24 -4.88
CA SER A 27 -11.41 0.30 -3.64
C SER A 27 -11.98 -0.39 -2.39
N GLY A 28 -11.12 -0.73 -1.43
CA GLY A 28 -11.46 -1.37 -0.17
C GLY A 28 -12.10 -0.45 0.89
N GLN A 29 -12.23 0.86 0.62
CA GLN A 29 -12.85 1.91 1.48
C GLN A 29 -12.31 2.03 2.92
N THR A 30 -11.51 1.10 3.43
CA THR A 30 -11.06 1.08 4.83
C THR A 30 -9.80 1.89 5.07
N PHE A 31 -8.85 1.88 4.12
CA PHE A 31 -7.57 2.62 4.20
C PHE A 31 -7.06 2.95 2.79
N THR A 32 -6.23 3.98 2.68
CA THR A 32 -5.57 4.36 1.41
C THR A 32 -4.78 3.19 0.84
N GLY A 33 -4.94 2.93 -0.46
CA GLY A 33 -4.29 1.82 -1.16
C GLY A 33 -4.92 0.42 -0.95
N ARG A 34 -5.91 0.27 -0.06
CA ARG A 34 -6.62 -1.01 0.09
C ARG A 34 -7.53 -1.29 -1.10
N ILE A 35 -7.43 -2.50 -1.62
CA ILE A 35 -8.21 -3.00 -2.75
C ILE A 35 -9.16 -4.08 -2.23
N GLN A 36 -10.38 -4.12 -2.77
CA GLN A 36 -11.34 -5.18 -2.49
C GLN A 36 -11.28 -6.23 -3.59
N ALA A 37 -11.32 -7.52 -3.22
CA ALA A 37 -11.44 -8.63 -4.15
C ALA A 37 -12.53 -9.63 -3.72
N TRP A 38 -13.07 -10.33 -4.71
CA TRP A 38 -13.96 -11.48 -4.55
C TRP A 38 -13.16 -12.79 -4.52
N CYS A 39 -13.42 -13.62 -3.50
CA CYS A 39 -12.93 -14.99 -3.44
C CYS A 39 -14.05 -15.95 -3.88
N PRO A 40 -13.92 -16.65 -5.02
CA PRO A 40 -14.96 -17.58 -5.49
C PRO A 40 -15.07 -18.82 -4.60
N VAL A 41 -13.94 -19.31 -4.06
CA VAL A 41 -13.90 -20.50 -3.19
C VAL A 41 -14.64 -20.26 -1.87
N LYS A 42 -14.37 -19.12 -1.23
CA LYS A 42 -14.98 -18.75 0.06
C LYS A 42 -16.30 -17.99 -0.08
N ARG A 43 -16.70 -17.66 -1.33
CA ARG A 43 -17.88 -16.85 -1.68
C ARG A 43 -18.00 -15.59 -0.83
N ARG A 44 -16.89 -14.85 -0.69
CA ARG A 44 -16.84 -13.63 0.11
C ARG A 44 -15.88 -12.60 -0.47
N ALA A 45 -16.20 -11.33 -0.26
CA ALA A 45 -15.29 -10.23 -0.52
C ALA A 45 -14.33 -10.03 0.67
N PHE A 46 -13.14 -9.52 0.39
CA PHE A 46 -12.14 -9.16 1.39
C PHE A 46 -11.21 -8.07 0.86
N ASN A 47 -10.48 -7.43 1.75
CA ASN A 47 -9.54 -6.36 1.41
C ASN A 47 -8.09 -6.87 1.45
N PHE A 48 -7.26 -6.37 0.54
CA PHE A 48 -5.83 -6.68 0.45
C PHE A 48 -5.05 -5.44 -0.02
N SER A 49 -3.73 -5.48 0.10
CA SER A 49 -2.77 -4.49 -0.44
C SER A 49 -1.90 -5.15 -1.51
N VAL A 50 -1.28 -4.37 -2.41
CA VAL A 50 -0.51 -4.97 -3.53
C VAL A 50 0.72 -5.76 -3.08
N SER A 51 1.27 -5.41 -1.92
CA SER A 51 2.34 -6.18 -1.26
C SER A 51 1.94 -7.62 -0.90
N GLU A 52 0.65 -7.94 -0.84
CA GLU A 52 0.14 -9.29 -0.58
C GLU A 52 -0.01 -10.13 -1.87
N ILE A 53 0.27 -9.55 -3.06
CA ILE A 53 0.10 -10.21 -4.35
C ILE A 53 1.31 -11.08 -4.70
N GLU A 54 1.06 -12.35 -4.95
CA GLU A 54 2.06 -13.29 -5.50
C GLU A 54 2.04 -13.28 -7.03
N ARG A 55 0.85 -13.28 -7.64
CA ARG A 55 0.65 -13.29 -9.10
C ARG A 55 -0.56 -12.46 -9.49
N ALA A 56 -0.54 -11.91 -10.70
CA ALA A 56 -1.65 -11.13 -11.23
C ALA A 56 -1.73 -11.27 -12.75
N SER A 57 -2.92 -11.03 -13.30
CA SER A 57 -3.08 -10.86 -14.74
C SER A 57 -2.42 -9.56 -15.23
N PRO A 58 -2.06 -9.48 -16.53
CA PRO A 58 -1.59 -8.21 -17.12
C PRO A 58 -2.58 -7.06 -16.93
N GLU A 59 -3.88 -7.31 -17.10
CA GLU A 59 -4.94 -6.31 -16.92
C GLU A 59 -5.03 -5.84 -15.47
N ALA A 60 -4.94 -6.76 -14.51
CA ALA A 60 -4.90 -6.43 -13.09
C ALA A 60 -3.66 -5.57 -12.78
N VAL A 61 -2.49 -5.89 -13.33
CA VAL A 61 -1.27 -5.07 -13.11
C VAL A 61 -1.48 -3.62 -13.56
N PHE A 62 -2.03 -3.39 -14.76
CA PHE A 62 -2.31 -2.03 -15.23
C PHE A 62 -3.36 -1.32 -14.38
N TRP A 63 -4.43 -2.04 -14.01
CA TRP A 63 -5.47 -1.51 -13.14
C TRP A 63 -4.90 -1.07 -11.79
N LEU A 64 -4.09 -1.92 -11.16
CA LEU A 64 -3.46 -1.67 -9.85
C LEU A 64 -2.53 -0.46 -9.90
N ARG A 65 -1.76 -0.28 -10.99
CA ARG A 65 -0.89 0.90 -11.16
C ARG A 65 -1.72 2.18 -11.21
N GLY A 66 -2.77 2.19 -12.02
CA GLY A 66 -3.68 3.33 -12.12
C GLY A 66 -4.40 3.60 -10.80
N PHE A 67 -4.83 2.54 -10.10
CA PHE A 67 -5.47 2.63 -8.81
C PHE A 67 -4.55 3.28 -7.76
N LEU A 68 -3.31 2.80 -7.61
CA LEU A 68 -2.37 3.36 -6.63
C LEU A 68 -1.99 4.80 -6.97
N ALA A 69 -1.69 5.13 -8.22
CA ALA A 69 -1.40 6.49 -8.63
C ALA A 69 -2.60 7.45 -8.36
N GLY A 70 -3.83 6.96 -8.54
CA GLY A 70 -5.04 7.72 -8.22
C GLY A 70 -5.40 7.77 -6.73
N ASN A 71 -4.73 6.99 -5.89
CA ASN A 71 -4.94 6.92 -4.44
C ASN A 71 -3.68 7.31 -3.67
N GLU A 72 -2.79 8.08 -4.28
CA GLU A 72 -1.59 8.59 -3.61
C GLU A 72 -1.98 9.44 -2.38
N PRO A 73 -1.38 9.20 -1.21
CA PRO A 73 -1.58 10.01 -0.01
C PRO A 73 -1.18 11.47 -0.24
N ALA A 74 -1.96 12.41 0.29
CA ALA A 74 -1.64 13.84 0.19
C ALA A 74 -0.30 14.18 0.88
N PRO A 75 0.47 15.13 0.34
CA PRO A 75 1.66 15.65 1.01
C PRO A 75 1.31 16.33 2.34
N PRO A 76 2.29 16.51 3.25
CA PRO A 76 2.07 17.26 4.49
C PRO A 76 1.58 18.68 4.18
N ASP A 77 0.66 19.20 5.00
CA ASP A 77 0.18 20.57 4.87
C ASP A 77 1.21 21.55 5.44
N TRP A 78 1.49 22.62 4.70
CA TRP A 78 2.29 23.74 5.18
C TRP A 78 1.66 24.38 6.44
N ALA A 79 0.33 24.44 6.51
CA ALA A 79 -0.39 24.99 7.65
C ALA A 79 -0.14 24.18 8.94
N ASP A 80 -0.02 22.85 8.85
CA ASP A 80 0.29 21.98 9.99
C ASP A 80 1.75 22.15 10.49
N ALA A 81 2.64 22.65 9.64
CA ALA A 81 4.01 22.98 10.03
C ALA A 81 4.12 24.34 10.77
N LEU A 82 3.10 25.20 10.65
CA LEU A 82 3.06 26.53 11.28
C LEU A 82 2.45 26.53 12.70
N THR A 83 1.83 25.44 13.15
CA THR A 83 1.12 25.39 14.44
C THR A 83 2.03 25.22 15.66
N ASP A 84 3.32 24.93 15.48
CA ASP A 84 4.31 24.92 16.58
C ASP A 84 4.99 26.30 16.72
N PRO A 85 5.08 26.88 17.94
CA PRO A 85 5.90 28.08 18.15
C PRO A 85 7.38 27.69 18.28
N PRO A 86 8.12 27.69 17.15
CA PRO A 86 9.30 28.54 17.02
C PRO A 86 9.36 29.20 15.61
N GLY A 87 9.98 30.37 15.48
CA GLY A 87 9.88 31.26 14.31
C GLY A 87 10.10 30.64 12.92
N GLU A 88 9.68 31.36 11.86
CA GLU A 88 9.53 30.91 10.46
C GLU A 88 10.58 29.92 9.91
N SER A 89 11.86 30.06 10.30
CA SER A 89 12.92 29.15 9.90
C SER A 89 12.73 27.73 10.45
N ALA A 90 12.25 27.57 11.68
CA ALA A 90 12.04 26.27 12.30
C ALA A 90 10.82 25.55 11.72
N SER A 91 9.73 26.27 11.45
CA SER A 91 8.56 25.75 10.74
C SER A 91 8.91 25.28 9.32
N ARG A 92 9.76 26.03 8.62
CA ARG A 92 10.23 25.66 7.28
C ARG A 92 11.07 24.38 7.30
N THR A 93 12.04 24.27 8.21
CA THR A 93 12.85 23.04 8.34
C THR A 93 11.98 21.83 8.65
N LYS A 94 11.02 21.97 9.59
CA LYS A 94 10.08 20.89 9.93
C LYS A 94 9.25 20.45 8.72
N TYR A 95 8.75 21.39 7.93
CA TYR A 95 8.01 21.09 6.69
C TYR A 95 8.89 20.38 5.66
N GLU A 96 10.12 20.85 5.45
CA GLU A 96 11.06 20.24 4.50
C GLU A 96 11.43 18.80 4.90
N GLU A 97 11.63 18.53 6.20
CA GLU A 97 11.84 17.19 6.75
C GLU A 97 10.61 16.29 6.57
N ALA A 98 9.42 16.80 6.87
CA ALA A 98 8.16 16.07 6.66
C ALA A 98 7.91 15.76 5.18
N LEU A 99 8.20 16.71 4.28
CA LEU A 99 8.05 16.52 2.85
C LEU A 99 9.06 15.50 2.30
N ALA A 100 10.29 15.51 2.78
CA ALA A 100 11.29 14.50 2.43
C ALA A 100 10.85 13.10 2.88
N ARG A 101 10.36 12.98 4.12
CA ARG A 101 9.79 11.73 4.66
C ARG A 101 8.60 11.24 3.83
N TRP A 102 7.66 12.14 3.49
CA TRP A 102 6.49 11.82 2.67
C TRP A 102 6.86 11.29 1.29
N ARG A 103 7.90 11.85 0.64
CA ARG A 103 8.36 11.34 -0.66
C ARG A 103 8.85 9.90 -0.58
N GLU A 104 9.63 9.57 0.44
CA GLU A 104 10.05 8.18 0.68
C GLU A 104 8.85 7.26 0.94
N ASP A 105 7.86 7.76 1.67
CA ASP A 105 6.61 7.07 1.97
C ASP A 105 5.78 6.78 0.72
N VAL A 106 5.66 7.74 -0.20
CA VAL A 106 4.90 7.60 -1.46
C VAL A 106 5.59 6.65 -2.43
N ASP A 107 6.92 6.73 -2.55
CA ASP A 107 7.68 5.78 -3.36
C ASP A 107 7.42 4.34 -2.87
N LEU A 108 7.46 4.12 -1.55
CA LEU A 108 7.13 2.82 -0.95
C LEU A 108 5.65 2.46 -1.09
N PHE A 109 4.73 3.43 -1.07
CA PHE A 109 3.31 3.20 -1.27
C PHE A 109 3.01 2.66 -2.67
N ALA A 110 3.70 3.15 -3.70
CA ALA A 110 3.56 2.64 -5.07
C ALA A 110 3.92 1.14 -5.17
N ASP A 111 4.83 0.67 -4.32
CA ASP A 111 5.28 -0.72 -4.27
C ASP A 111 4.51 -1.60 -3.28
N THR A 112 3.87 -1.02 -2.26
CA THR A 112 3.22 -1.80 -1.20
C THR A 112 1.69 -1.70 -1.21
N GLY A 113 1.15 -0.58 -1.70
CA GLY A 113 -0.26 -0.22 -1.60
C GLY A 113 -0.77 -0.21 -0.17
N PHE A 114 0.14 -0.05 0.80
CA PHE A 114 -0.16 -0.05 2.21
C PHE A 114 0.00 1.38 2.73
N TRP A 115 -0.89 1.81 3.61
CA TRP A 115 -0.75 3.09 4.30
C TRP A 115 -1.36 2.99 5.69
N ALA A 116 -0.53 3.08 6.73
CA ALA A 116 -1.00 3.09 8.10
C ALA A 116 -1.55 4.45 8.52
N ALA A 117 -2.65 4.42 9.25
CA ALA A 117 -3.14 5.60 9.96
C ALA A 117 -2.23 5.89 11.17
N GLY A 118 -1.64 7.09 11.19
CA GLY A 118 -0.83 7.58 12.30
C GLY A 118 0.60 7.04 12.37
N GLU A 119 1.35 7.59 13.32
CA GLU A 119 2.74 7.23 13.56
C GLU A 119 2.88 5.81 14.11
N ARG A 120 3.94 5.12 13.69
CA ARG A 120 4.26 3.77 14.16
C ARG A 120 5.75 3.64 14.40
N SER A 121 6.11 2.72 15.28
CA SER A 121 7.49 2.34 15.56
C SER A 121 7.66 0.83 15.47
N CYS A 122 8.86 0.37 15.13
CA CYS A 122 9.17 -1.05 15.13
C CYS A 122 9.18 -1.59 16.57
N ASP A 123 8.48 -2.69 16.82
CA ASP A 123 8.46 -3.30 18.16
C ASP A 123 9.83 -3.86 18.61
N ALA A 124 10.69 -4.24 17.65
CA ALA A 124 12.00 -4.82 17.95
C ALA A 124 13.09 -3.78 18.25
N CYS A 125 13.06 -2.63 17.56
CA CYS A 125 14.14 -1.65 17.61
C CYS A 125 13.68 -0.20 17.81
N SER A 126 12.38 0.01 18.02
CA SER A 126 11.75 1.31 18.35
C SER A 126 11.95 2.43 17.33
N ARG A 127 12.49 2.11 16.14
CA ARG A 127 12.66 3.11 15.08
C ARG A 127 11.30 3.47 14.47
N ALA A 128 11.09 4.75 14.23
CA ALA A 128 9.92 5.23 13.53
C ALA A 128 9.80 4.57 12.14
N LEU A 129 8.63 4.02 11.85
CA LEU A 129 8.32 3.38 10.59
C LEU A 129 7.69 4.40 9.63
N LEU A 130 7.94 4.23 8.34
CA LEU A 130 7.18 4.85 7.26
C LEU A 130 5.71 4.39 7.33
N HIS A 131 4.78 5.26 6.93
CA HIS A 131 3.36 4.91 6.83
C HIS A 131 3.13 3.78 5.84
N ALA A 132 3.88 3.77 4.74
CA ALA A 132 3.77 2.78 3.69
C ALA A 132 4.40 1.42 4.02
N TRP A 133 5.03 1.27 5.20
CA TRP A 133 5.59 -0.02 5.60
C TRP A 133 4.50 -1.03 6.01
N PRO A 134 4.45 -2.24 5.42
CA PRO A 134 3.59 -3.29 5.96
C PRO A 134 3.94 -3.60 7.42
N PRO A 135 2.97 -4.04 8.25
CA PRO A 135 3.13 -4.17 9.69
C PRO A 135 4.28 -5.08 10.13
N ASP A 136 4.66 -6.04 9.29
CA ASP A 136 5.65 -7.07 9.63
C ASP A 136 7.08 -6.71 9.17
N LEU A 137 7.31 -5.50 8.66
CA LEU A 137 8.57 -5.12 8.00
C LEU A 137 9.23 -3.88 8.62
N CYS A 138 10.49 -4.04 9.05
CA CYS A 138 11.38 -2.95 9.45
C CYS A 138 12.73 -3.12 8.74
N ARG A 139 13.24 -2.07 8.08
CA ARG A 139 14.52 -2.13 7.33
C ARG A 139 15.71 -2.63 8.13
N GLU A 140 15.73 -2.26 9.40
CA GLU A 140 16.87 -2.53 10.30
C GLU A 140 16.77 -3.92 10.93
N CYS A 141 15.54 -4.39 11.14
CA CYS A 141 15.24 -5.47 12.07
C CYS A 141 14.65 -6.72 11.37
N GLY A 142 14.12 -6.56 10.14
CA GLY A 142 13.43 -7.60 9.37
C GLY A 142 14.17 -8.09 8.11
N GLY A 143 15.46 -7.78 7.94
CA GLY A 143 16.22 -8.14 6.75
C GLY A 143 15.81 -7.36 5.50
N PRO A 144 16.53 -7.52 4.37
CA PRO A 144 16.16 -6.85 3.12
C PRO A 144 14.74 -7.26 2.75
N LEU A 145 13.96 -6.29 2.28
CA LEU A 145 12.77 -6.61 1.49
C LEU A 145 13.24 -7.53 0.35
N ASP A 146 13.04 -8.85 0.48
CA ASP A 146 12.85 -9.71 -0.69
C ASP A 146 11.42 -9.51 -1.24
N HIS A 147 10.84 -8.33 -0.99
CA HIS A 147 9.88 -7.78 -1.92
C HIS A 147 10.64 -7.64 -3.23
N ARG A 148 10.33 -8.55 -4.16
CA ARG A 148 10.36 -8.08 -5.54
C ARG A 148 9.30 -7.00 -5.58
N PRO A 149 9.63 -5.80 -6.09
CA PRO A 149 8.59 -4.86 -6.46
C PRO A 149 7.48 -5.65 -7.15
N TRP A 150 6.23 -5.50 -6.77
CA TRP A 150 5.15 -6.18 -7.49
C TRP A 150 5.15 -5.73 -8.97
N SER A 151 5.76 -4.58 -9.26
CA SER A 151 6.11 -4.09 -10.60
C SER A 151 7.08 -5.00 -11.39
N ASP A 152 7.80 -5.89 -10.70
CA ASP A 152 8.66 -6.97 -11.23
C ASP A 152 7.97 -8.33 -11.31
N LEU A 153 6.69 -8.47 -10.94
CA LEU A 153 5.83 -9.59 -11.32
C LEU A 153 5.52 -9.55 -12.82
N ARG A 154 6.57 -9.58 -13.65
CA ARG A 154 6.52 -9.57 -15.12
C ARG A 154 6.49 -10.97 -15.73
N LYS A 155 6.34 -12.02 -14.93
CA LYS A 155 6.15 -13.36 -15.49
C LYS A 155 4.65 -13.59 -15.66
N PRO A 156 4.08 -13.40 -16.87
CA PRO A 156 2.77 -13.96 -17.15
C PRO A 156 2.81 -15.44 -16.78
N ALA A 157 1.75 -15.92 -16.12
CA ALA A 157 1.55 -17.36 -15.98
C ALA A 157 1.60 -18.00 -17.38
N PRO A 158 2.28 -19.15 -17.54
CA PRO A 158 2.37 -19.83 -18.84
C PRO A 158 1.00 -20.19 -19.41
#